data_AF-A0A356AL69-F1
#
_entry.id   AF-A0A356AL69-F1
#
_cell.length_a   1.000
_cell.length_b   1.000
_cell.length_c   1.000
_cell.angle_alpha   90.00
_cell.angle_beta   90.00
_cell.angle_gamma   90.00
#
_symmetry.space_group_name_H-M   'P 1'
#
loop_
_entity.id
_entity.type
_entity.pdbx_description
1 polymer ?
#
loop_
_entity_poly.entity_id
_entity_poly.type
_entity_poly.pdbx_seq_one_letter_code
_entity_poly.pdbx_strand_id
1 'polypeptide(L)'
;VLLHLTAGMPSEYLFSMPMFLTNRSRINLVSLSDAKSFDDILNALGGTPYRALLEPLRPQAGMPLDYKAVENALYTHLYGGVYEIIRRRTHGEAKKQLLEIFDTFLDLTNYIRIIRLKTYFHSGYDFIRNSLLPFGTLRENQINDLIAAQGTPQIRQAMEQTSVGKRTRNIQHNFTDQISSRAIYHVCRHSIHFSSRPSVVMLSYIFLTQLELMDIINIVEGIRYKLPANEIKKLLTFADF
;
A
#
# COMPACT_ATOMS: atom_id res chain seq x y z
N VAL A 1 15.48 4.29 -3.51
CA VAL A 1 16.35 5.47 -3.76
C VAL A 1 15.98 6.65 -2.89
N LEU A 2 14.80 7.26 -3.05
CA LEU A 2 14.42 8.47 -2.29
C LEU A 2 14.60 8.33 -0.77
N LEU A 3 14.15 7.20 -0.18
CA LEU A 3 14.35 6.90 1.24
C LEU A 3 15.84 6.74 1.63
N HIS A 4 16.63 6.07 0.78
CA HIS A 4 18.06 5.86 0.99
C HIS A 4 18.88 7.14 0.82
N LEU A 5 18.45 8.02 -0.10
CA LEU A 5 19.03 9.35 -0.32
C LEU A 5 18.84 10.24 0.90
N THR A 6 17.63 10.27 1.47
CA THR A 6 17.37 11.03 2.70
C THR A 6 18.08 10.44 3.92
N ALA A 7 18.36 9.13 3.91
CA ALA A 7 19.10 8.44 4.97
C ALA A 7 20.64 8.50 4.79
N GLY A 8 21.15 9.12 3.72
CA GLY A 8 22.58 9.21 3.45
C GLY A 8 23.25 7.91 3.02
N MET A 9 22.47 6.88 2.65
CA MET A 9 22.98 5.55 2.25
C MET A 9 22.53 5.14 0.84
N PRO A 10 22.80 5.92 -0.22
CA PRO A 10 22.33 5.63 -1.58
C PRO A 10 22.84 4.30 -2.14
N SER A 11 24.03 3.85 -1.70
CA SER A 11 24.66 2.60 -2.15
C SER A 11 23.94 1.33 -1.69
N GLU A 12 23.15 1.36 -0.62
CA GLU A 12 22.34 0.20 -0.20
C GLU A 12 21.24 -0.15 -1.21
N TYR A 13 20.86 0.82 -2.06
CA TYR A 13 19.89 0.60 -3.11
C TYR A 13 20.35 -0.44 -4.15
N LEU A 14 21.66 -0.53 -4.43
CA LEU A 14 22.22 -1.53 -5.35
C LEU A 14 21.93 -2.97 -4.91
N PHE A 15 21.84 -3.21 -3.61
CA PHE A 15 21.55 -4.55 -3.06
C PHE A 15 20.06 -4.89 -3.02
N SER A 16 19.18 -3.89 -3.14
CA SER A 16 17.73 -4.08 -3.13
C SER A 16 17.12 -4.17 -4.54
N MET A 17 17.88 -3.82 -5.58
CA MET A 17 17.39 -3.84 -6.97
C MET A 17 17.81 -5.10 -7.71
N PRO A 18 16.85 -5.88 -8.24
CA PRO A 18 17.18 -7.01 -9.10
C PRO A 18 17.74 -6.51 -10.44
N MET A 19 19.06 -6.62 -10.63
CA MET A 19 19.76 -6.12 -11.83
C MET A 19 19.27 -6.73 -13.16
N PHE A 20 18.56 -7.87 -13.11
CA PHE A 20 17.92 -8.45 -14.30
C PHE A 20 16.79 -7.57 -14.86
N LEU A 21 16.25 -6.62 -14.09
CA LEU A 21 15.23 -5.68 -14.54
C LEU A 21 15.79 -4.55 -15.43
N THR A 22 17.11 -4.32 -15.40
CA THR A 22 17.75 -3.23 -16.19
C THR A 22 17.45 -3.35 -17.68
N ASN A 23 17.40 -4.57 -18.22
CA ASN A 23 17.12 -4.80 -19.64
C ASN A 23 15.63 -4.74 -20.00
N ARG A 24 14.73 -4.65 -19.01
CA ARG A 24 13.26 -4.63 -19.20
C ARG A 24 12.61 -3.36 -18.67
N SER A 25 13.38 -2.49 -18.04
CA SER A 25 12.94 -1.23 -17.49
C SER A 25 13.28 -0.07 -18.43
N ARG A 26 12.38 0.90 -18.54
CA ARG A 26 12.68 2.19 -19.17
C ARG A 26 13.37 3.17 -18.21
N ILE A 27 13.47 2.81 -16.93
CA ILE A 27 14.18 3.58 -15.92
C ILE A 27 15.66 3.22 -16.01
N ASN A 28 16.53 4.22 -16.08
CA ASN A 28 17.96 4.00 -15.99
C ASN A 28 18.34 3.65 -14.54
N LEU A 29 18.31 2.35 -14.23
CA LEU A 29 18.53 1.84 -12.86
C LEU A 29 19.93 2.15 -12.33
N VAL A 30 20.93 2.21 -13.21
CA VAL A 30 22.32 2.56 -12.84
C VAL A 30 22.42 4.04 -12.46
N SER A 31 21.89 4.94 -13.31
CA SER A 31 21.85 6.36 -12.95
C SER A 31 21.01 6.64 -11.71
N LEU A 32 19.98 5.82 -11.47
CA LEU A 32 19.14 5.95 -10.28
C LEU A 32 19.87 5.47 -9.00
N SER A 33 20.75 4.47 -9.08
CA SER A 33 21.56 4.05 -7.93
C SER A 33 22.65 5.04 -7.55
N ASP A 34 23.16 5.78 -8.53
CA ASP A 34 24.22 6.77 -8.33
C ASP A 34 23.70 8.17 -8.02
N ALA A 35 22.37 8.35 -8.03
CA ALA A 35 21.72 9.62 -7.76
C ALA A 35 22.08 10.12 -6.34
N LYS A 36 22.48 11.38 -6.22
CA LYS A 36 22.83 12.05 -4.94
C LYS A 36 21.90 13.22 -4.62
N SER A 37 21.14 13.67 -5.60
CA SER A 37 20.18 14.77 -5.48
C SER A 37 18.83 14.39 -6.08
N PHE A 38 17.81 15.18 -5.78
CA PHE A 38 16.50 15.03 -6.41
C PHE A 38 16.56 15.23 -7.94
N ASP A 39 17.48 16.08 -8.41
CA ASP A 39 17.65 16.36 -9.84
C ASP A 39 18.26 15.18 -10.58
N ASP A 40 19.20 14.47 -9.95
CA ASP A 40 19.76 13.23 -10.51
C ASP A 40 18.65 12.18 -10.68
N ILE A 41 17.71 12.10 -9.73
CA ILE A 41 16.55 11.21 -9.83
C ILE A 41 15.65 11.63 -10.99
N LEU A 42 15.31 12.91 -11.13
CA LEU A 42 14.48 13.40 -12.24
C LEU A 42 15.14 13.11 -13.59
N ASN A 43 16.47 13.21 -13.67
CA ASN A 43 17.24 12.89 -14.86
C ASN A 43 17.23 11.39 -15.16
N ALA A 44 17.45 10.53 -14.15
CA ALA A 44 17.37 9.08 -14.29
C ALA A 44 15.97 8.57 -14.67
N LEU A 45 14.93 9.31 -14.31
CA LEU A 45 13.54 9.06 -14.70
C LEU A 45 13.15 9.68 -16.04
N GLY A 46 14.10 10.31 -16.76
CA GLY A 46 13.87 10.89 -18.08
C GLY A 46 13.24 9.90 -19.06
N GLY A 47 12.23 10.35 -19.81
CA GLY A 47 11.49 9.49 -20.75
C GLY A 47 10.49 8.53 -20.10
N THR A 48 10.28 8.63 -18.79
CA THR A 48 9.24 7.87 -18.07
C THR A 48 8.13 8.80 -17.57
N PRO A 49 6.90 8.29 -17.38
CA PRO A 49 5.82 9.09 -16.78
C PRO A 49 6.15 9.55 -15.35
N TYR A 50 7.07 8.87 -14.66
CA TYR A 50 7.46 9.20 -13.28
C TYR A 50 8.19 10.54 -13.17
N ARG A 51 8.92 10.99 -14.19
CA ARG A 51 9.56 12.32 -14.16
C ARG A 51 8.52 13.43 -14.01
N ALA A 52 7.49 13.41 -14.87
CA ALA A 52 6.43 14.42 -14.85
C ALA A 52 5.62 14.41 -13.55
N LEU A 53 5.52 13.25 -12.88
CA LEU A 53 4.87 13.14 -11.57
C LEU A 53 5.69 13.74 -10.43
N LEU A 54 7.02 13.59 -10.49
CA LEU A 54 7.91 14.03 -9.40
C LEU A 54 8.44 15.45 -9.57
N GLU A 55 8.49 15.97 -10.80
CA GLU A 55 9.01 17.32 -11.09
C GLU A 55 8.28 18.44 -10.31
N PRO A 56 6.94 18.44 -10.17
CA PRO A 56 6.24 19.43 -9.34
C PRO A 56 6.53 19.31 -7.84
N LEU A 57 7.07 18.18 -7.39
CA LEU A 57 7.37 17.87 -5.99
C LEU A 57 8.83 18.15 -5.63
N ARG A 58 9.55 18.88 -6.50
CA ARG A 58 10.94 19.26 -6.27
C ARG A 58 11.06 20.08 -4.97
N PRO A 59 11.95 19.69 -4.04
CA PRO A 59 12.12 20.42 -2.80
C PRO A 59 12.68 21.82 -3.07
N GLN A 60 12.21 22.81 -2.33
CA GLN A 60 12.82 24.13 -2.32
C GLN A 60 14.19 24.08 -1.65
N ALA A 61 15.10 24.99 -2.03
CA ALA A 61 16.45 25.04 -1.47
C ALA A 61 16.40 25.14 0.07
N GLY A 62 17.04 24.19 0.75
CA GLY A 62 17.09 24.13 2.22
C GLY A 62 15.85 23.52 2.89
N MET A 63 14.80 23.15 2.14
CA MET A 63 13.66 22.42 2.69
C MET A 63 13.82 20.90 2.49
N PRO A 64 13.39 20.08 3.48
CA PRO A 64 13.37 18.63 3.31
C PRO A 64 12.35 18.23 2.23
N LEU A 65 12.62 17.11 1.56
CA LEU A 65 11.69 16.52 0.62
C LEU A 65 10.42 16.06 1.34
N ASP A 66 9.26 16.44 0.82
CA ASP A 66 7.99 15.84 1.23
C ASP A 66 7.85 14.43 0.64
N TYR A 67 8.42 13.45 1.34
CA TYR A 67 8.32 12.04 0.96
C TYR A 67 6.87 11.57 0.89
N LYS A 68 5.96 12.15 1.68
CA LYS A 68 4.55 11.75 1.70
C LYS A 68 3.83 12.20 0.44
N ALA A 69 4.08 13.43 -0.02
CA ALA A 69 3.57 13.88 -1.30
C ALA A 69 4.08 13.01 -2.46
N VAL A 70 5.37 12.65 -2.44
CA VAL A 70 5.95 11.76 -3.46
C VAL A 70 5.34 10.37 -3.43
N GLU A 71 5.26 9.76 -2.24
CA GLU A 71 4.63 8.44 -2.04
C GLU A 71 3.18 8.45 -2.52
N ASN A 72 2.41 9.48 -2.17
CA ASN A 72 1.01 9.61 -2.58
C ASN A 72 0.86 9.76 -4.10
N ALA A 73 1.70 10.59 -4.74
CA ALA A 73 1.68 10.76 -6.19
C ALA A 73 1.99 9.46 -6.95
N LEU A 74 3.01 8.72 -6.50
CA LEU A 74 3.41 7.45 -7.10
C LEU A 74 2.33 6.36 -6.94
N TYR A 75 1.77 6.20 -5.73
CA TYR A 75 0.68 5.25 -5.52
C TYR A 75 -0.59 5.66 -6.25
N THR A 76 -0.87 6.96 -6.35
CA THR A 76 -2.03 7.45 -7.11
C THR A 76 -1.90 7.11 -8.59
N HIS A 77 -0.72 7.30 -9.16
CA HIS A 77 -0.46 6.89 -10.54
C HIS A 77 -0.56 5.37 -10.72
N LEU A 78 0.03 4.59 -9.81
CA LEU A 78 -0.01 3.12 -9.86
C LEU A 78 -1.43 2.58 -9.84
N TYR A 79 -2.22 2.93 -8.82
CA TYR A 79 -3.58 2.42 -8.68
C TYR A 79 -4.50 3.02 -9.73
N GLY A 80 -4.31 4.27 -10.14
CA GLY A 80 -5.02 4.84 -11.30
C GLY A 80 -4.86 3.98 -12.56
N GLY A 81 -3.62 3.60 -12.87
CA GLY A 81 -3.31 2.70 -14.00
C GLY A 81 -3.93 1.30 -13.83
N VAL A 82 -3.89 0.73 -12.63
CA VAL A 82 -4.54 -0.56 -12.34
C VAL A 82 -6.04 -0.51 -12.61
N TYR A 83 -6.75 0.50 -12.08
CA TYR A 83 -8.19 0.65 -12.30
C TYR A 83 -8.51 0.89 -13.78
N GLU A 84 -7.71 1.69 -14.48
CA GLU A 84 -7.86 1.90 -15.92
C GLU A 84 -7.72 0.58 -16.70
N ILE A 85 -6.68 -0.20 -16.43
CA ILE A 85 -6.45 -1.51 -17.06
C ILE A 85 -7.63 -2.45 -16.79
N ILE A 86 -8.06 -2.59 -15.54
CA ILE A 86 -9.20 -3.43 -15.18
C ILE A 86 -10.45 -2.97 -15.93
N ARG A 87 -10.76 -1.67 -15.92
CA ARG A 87 -11.96 -1.12 -16.56
C ARG A 87 -11.96 -1.29 -18.08
N ARG A 88 -10.81 -1.16 -18.73
CA ARG A 88 -10.68 -1.23 -20.20
C ARG A 88 -10.49 -2.64 -20.74
N ARG A 89 -9.81 -3.52 -20.00
CA ARG A 89 -9.36 -4.83 -20.51
C ARG A 89 -10.12 -6.02 -19.91
N THR A 90 -11.01 -5.80 -18.94
CA THR A 90 -11.78 -6.87 -18.32
C THR A 90 -13.26 -6.52 -18.23
N HIS A 91 -14.10 -7.56 -18.23
CA HIS A 91 -15.56 -7.42 -18.21
C HIS A 91 -16.20 -8.49 -17.32
N GLY A 92 -17.48 -8.31 -17.02
CA GLY A 92 -18.28 -9.25 -16.24
C GLY A 92 -17.63 -9.61 -14.90
N GLU A 93 -17.64 -10.91 -14.58
CA GLU A 93 -17.16 -11.41 -13.29
C GLU A 93 -15.67 -11.14 -13.05
N ALA A 94 -14.83 -11.21 -14.09
CA ALA A 94 -13.39 -10.93 -13.94
C ALA A 94 -13.16 -9.49 -13.46
N LYS A 95 -13.86 -8.51 -14.05
CA LYS A 95 -13.79 -7.11 -13.63
C LYS A 95 -14.23 -6.94 -12.19
N LYS A 96 -15.35 -7.56 -11.81
CA LYS A 96 -15.92 -7.47 -10.46
C LYS A 96 -14.94 -8.03 -9.42
N GLN A 97 -14.40 -9.22 -9.64
CA GLN A 97 -13.46 -9.87 -8.72
C GLN A 97 -12.14 -9.10 -8.60
N LEU A 98 -11.60 -8.59 -9.72
CA LEU A 98 -10.39 -7.77 -9.69
C LEU A 98 -10.60 -6.46 -8.92
N LEU A 99 -11.73 -5.77 -9.16
CA LEU A 99 -12.07 -4.57 -8.40
C LEU A 99 -12.26 -4.90 -6.92
N GLU A 100 -12.92 -6.00 -6.58
CA GLU A 100 -13.10 -6.39 -5.17
C GLU A 100 -11.79 -6.55 -4.41
N ILE A 101 -10.76 -7.15 -5.03
CA ILE A 101 -9.43 -7.28 -4.43
C ILE A 101 -8.82 -5.89 -4.13
N PHE A 102 -8.76 -5.01 -5.15
CA PHE A 102 -8.14 -3.69 -5.00
C PHE A 102 -8.96 -2.74 -4.14
N ASP A 103 -10.28 -2.75 -4.27
CA ASP A 103 -11.18 -1.93 -3.47
C ASP A 103 -11.04 -2.27 -1.99
N THR A 104 -11.06 -3.57 -1.66
CA THR A 104 -10.87 -4.03 -0.27
C THR A 104 -9.50 -3.61 0.26
N PHE A 105 -8.44 -3.75 -0.55
CA PHE A 105 -7.09 -3.40 -0.16
C PHE A 105 -6.96 -1.90 0.12
N LEU A 106 -7.46 -1.05 -0.79
CA LEU A 106 -7.29 0.40 -0.72
C LEU A 106 -8.19 1.03 0.35
N ASP A 107 -9.43 0.55 0.49
CA ASP A 107 -10.33 1.02 1.55
C ASP A 107 -9.75 0.74 2.95
N LEU A 108 -9.25 -0.48 3.18
CA LEU A 108 -8.67 -0.87 4.47
C LEU A 108 -7.30 -0.22 4.71
N THR A 109 -6.53 0.02 3.66
CA THR A 109 -5.28 0.80 3.74
C THR A 109 -5.56 2.24 4.15
N ASN A 110 -6.57 2.89 3.55
CA ASN A 110 -7.00 4.23 3.93
C ASN A 110 -7.53 4.25 5.38
N TYR A 111 -8.33 3.26 5.77
CA TYR A 111 -8.82 3.11 7.14
C TYR A 111 -7.69 3.02 8.17
N ILE A 112 -6.71 2.14 7.95
CA ILE A 112 -5.52 2.01 8.81
C ILE A 112 -4.74 3.33 8.84
N ARG A 113 -4.59 4.00 7.70
CA ARG A 113 -3.90 5.30 7.59
C ARG A 113 -4.61 6.38 8.43
N ILE A 114 -5.94 6.46 8.37
CA ILE A 114 -6.73 7.38 9.20
C ILE A 114 -6.46 7.12 10.68
N ILE A 115 -6.53 5.85 11.11
CA ILE A 115 -6.28 5.50 12.51
C ILE A 115 -4.88 5.93 12.93
N ARG A 116 -3.84 5.53 12.19
CA ARG A 116 -2.45 5.87 12.53
C ARG A 116 -2.22 7.38 12.62
N LEU A 117 -2.72 8.15 11.64
CA LEU A 117 -2.57 9.61 11.62
C LEU A 117 -3.31 10.29 12.77
N LYS A 118 -4.45 9.74 13.22
CA LYS A 118 -5.18 10.28 14.37
C LYS A 118 -4.57 9.87 15.71
N THR A 119 -4.19 8.61 15.87
CA THR A 119 -3.77 8.05 17.17
C THR A 119 -2.32 8.32 17.50
N TYR A 120 -1.42 8.26 16.51
CA TYR A 120 0.03 8.38 16.75
C TYR A 120 0.58 9.75 16.36
N PHE A 121 0.02 10.37 15.32
CA PHE A 121 0.53 11.65 14.80
C PHE A 121 -0.36 12.85 15.13
N HIS A 122 -1.53 12.63 15.74
CA HIS A 122 -2.52 13.66 16.09
C HIS A 122 -2.78 14.67 14.97
N SER A 123 -2.81 14.18 13.73
CA SER A 123 -2.87 15.04 12.55
C SER A 123 -4.24 15.69 12.37
N GLY A 124 -4.25 16.89 11.80
CA GLY A 124 -5.47 17.63 11.48
C GLY A 124 -6.27 17.02 10.32
N TYR A 125 -7.53 17.44 10.21
CA TYR A 125 -8.48 16.93 9.22
C TYR A 125 -7.96 17.02 7.78
N ASP A 126 -7.53 18.20 7.35
CA ASP A 126 -7.08 18.44 5.96
C ASP A 126 -5.83 17.64 5.63
N PHE A 127 -4.91 17.51 6.59
CA PHE A 127 -3.71 16.70 6.41
C PHE A 127 -4.05 15.22 6.21
N ILE A 128 -4.96 14.68 7.03
CA ILE A 128 -5.41 13.29 6.88
C ILE A 128 -6.07 13.12 5.52
N ARG A 129 -7.01 14.00 5.15
CA ARG A 129 -7.74 13.95 3.88
C ARG A 129 -6.80 13.93 2.68
N ASN A 130 -5.83 14.84 2.65
CA ASN A 130 -4.84 14.95 1.57
C ASN A 130 -3.86 13.77 1.52
N SER A 131 -3.76 13.01 2.61
CA SER A 131 -2.91 11.82 2.70
C SER A 131 -3.60 10.53 2.23
N LEU A 132 -4.90 10.55 1.91
CA LEU A 132 -5.63 9.34 1.50
C LEU A 132 -5.52 9.10 -0.01
N LEU A 133 -5.55 7.83 -0.40
CA LEU A 133 -5.59 7.44 -1.80
C LEU A 133 -7.02 7.57 -2.33
N PRO A 134 -7.25 8.19 -3.50
CA PRO A 134 -8.59 8.46 -4.04
C PRO A 134 -9.20 7.24 -4.76
N PHE A 135 -9.14 6.07 -4.14
CA PHE A 135 -9.61 4.80 -4.70
C PHE A 135 -10.34 3.96 -3.65
N GLY A 136 -10.97 2.89 -4.11
CA GLY A 136 -11.79 2.01 -3.29
C GLY A 136 -13.27 2.33 -3.39
N THR A 137 -14.04 1.85 -2.42
CA THR A 137 -15.50 1.97 -2.39
C THR A 137 -16.01 2.96 -1.36
N LEU A 138 -15.14 3.46 -0.47
CA LEU A 138 -15.49 4.49 0.50
C LEU A 138 -15.89 5.80 -0.20
N ARG A 139 -17.11 6.25 0.06
CA ARG A 139 -17.63 7.53 -0.46
C ARG A 139 -17.03 8.70 0.29
N GLU A 140 -17.05 9.89 -0.31
CA GLU A 140 -16.48 11.08 0.31
C GLU A 140 -17.06 11.38 1.69
N ASN A 141 -18.38 11.30 1.83
CA ASN A 141 -19.05 11.48 3.12
C ASN A 141 -18.59 10.46 4.17
N GLN A 142 -18.45 9.18 3.79
CA GLN A 142 -17.96 8.13 4.69
C GLN A 142 -16.51 8.37 5.13
N ILE A 143 -15.66 8.81 4.21
CA ILE A 143 -14.29 9.21 4.55
C ILE A 143 -14.30 10.40 5.51
N ASN A 144 -15.13 11.40 5.24
CA ASN A 144 -15.24 12.58 6.09
C ASN A 144 -15.71 12.21 7.51
N ASP A 145 -16.67 11.29 7.63
CA ASP A 145 -17.14 10.75 8.91
C ASP A 145 -16.03 10.02 9.66
N LEU A 146 -15.24 9.19 8.95
CA LEU A 146 -14.09 8.49 9.52
C LEU A 146 -13.02 9.46 10.06
N ILE A 147 -12.73 10.54 9.31
CA ILE A 147 -11.74 11.55 9.74
C ILE A 147 -12.29 12.38 10.90
N ALA A 148 -13.61 12.67 10.95
CA ALA A 148 -14.23 13.45 12.00
C ALA A 148 -14.42 12.68 13.34
N ALA A 149 -14.59 11.36 13.28
CA ALA A 149 -14.87 10.51 14.45
C ALA A 149 -13.80 10.59 15.56
N GLN A 150 -14.19 10.75 16.83
CA GLN A 150 -13.26 10.93 17.95
C GLN A 150 -12.74 9.60 18.48
N GLY A 151 -11.43 9.39 18.34
CA GLY A 151 -10.74 8.19 18.83
C GLY A 151 -11.09 6.91 18.07
N THR A 152 -10.31 5.86 18.34
CA THR A 152 -10.39 4.57 17.62
C THR A 152 -11.77 3.89 17.69
N PRO A 153 -12.52 3.89 18.82
CA PRO A 153 -13.83 3.23 18.88
C PRO A 153 -14.86 3.84 17.93
N GLN A 154 -14.93 5.17 17.83
CA GLN A 154 -15.88 5.85 16.95
C GLN A 154 -15.49 5.69 15.48
N ILE A 155 -14.19 5.72 15.17
CA ILE A 155 -13.66 5.43 13.83
C ILE A 155 -14.06 4.02 13.39
N ARG A 156 -13.93 3.02 14.28
CA ARG A 156 -14.36 1.64 14.02
C ARG A 156 -15.86 1.56 13.76
N GLN A 157 -16.69 2.20 14.60
CA GLN A 157 -18.14 2.20 14.43
C GLN A 157 -18.56 2.82 13.09
N ALA A 158 -17.94 3.94 12.69
CA ALA A 158 -18.17 4.57 11.39
C ALA A 158 -17.76 3.64 10.24
N MET A 159 -16.61 2.96 10.36
CA MET A 159 -16.14 2.00 9.36
C MET A 159 -17.12 0.84 9.18
N GLU A 160 -17.67 0.30 10.28
CA GLU A 160 -18.64 -0.81 10.25
C GLU A 160 -19.96 -0.46 9.56
N GLN A 161 -20.26 0.82 9.32
CA GLN A 161 -21.43 1.23 8.53
C GLN A 161 -21.19 1.18 7.02
N THR A 162 -19.93 1.10 6.58
CA THR A 162 -19.54 1.05 5.17
C THR A 162 -19.72 -0.37 4.59
N SER A 163 -19.77 -0.49 3.26
CA SER A 163 -19.88 -1.79 2.57
C SER A 163 -18.70 -2.72 2.91
N VAL A 164 -17.49 -2.17 2.88
CA VAL A 164 -16.25 -2.88 3.23
C VAL A 164 -16.23 -3.26 4.71
N GLY A 165 -16.55 -2.32 5.62
CA GLY A 165 -16.55 -2.61 7.06
C GLY A 165 -17.56 -3.69 7.45
N LYS A 166 -18.76 -3.71 6.84
CA LYS A 166 -19.74 -4.79 7.06
C LYS A 166 -19.21 -6.17 6.65
N ARG A 167 -18.44 -6.25 5.55
CA ARG A 167 -17.83 -7.50 5.08
C ARG A 167 -16.67 -7.95 5.97
N THR A 168 -15.94 -7.02 6.58
CA THR A 168 -14.72 -7.32 7.35
C THR A 168 -14.90 -7.35 8.85
N ARG A 169 -16.07 -6.96 9.40
CA ARG A 169 -16.33 -6.86 10.85
C ARG A 169 -16.06 -8.13 11.65
N ASN A 170 -16.24 -9.30 11.05
CA ASN A 170 -16.08 -10.60 11.71
C ASN A 170 -14.65 -11.16 11.58
N ILE A 171 -13.75 -10.45 10.90
CA ILE A 171 -12.36 -10.88 10.73
C ILE A 171 -11.65 -10.65 12.07
N GLN A 172 -11.29 -11.74 12.73
CA GLN A 172 -10.50 -11.70 13.96
C GLN A 172 -9.11 -11.14 13.67
N HIS A 173 -8.59 -10.28 14.54
CA HIS A 173 -7.26 -9.69 14.43
C HIS A 173 -6.77 -9.27 15.81
N ASN A 174 -5.45 -9.35 16.04
CA ASN A 174 -4.85 -8.90 17.29
C ASN A 174 -4.59 -7.39 17.26
N PHE A 175 -4.21 -6.87 16.09
CA PHE A 175 -3.91 -5.47 15.87
C PHE A 175 -4.75 -4.92 14.73
N THR A 176 -5.23 -3.67 14.86
CA THR A 176 -6.07 -3.04 13.83
C THR A 176 -5.37 -3.02 12.46
N ASP A 177 -4.05 -2.90 12.44
CA ASP A 177 -3.23 -2.91 11.22
C ASP A 177 -3.33 -4.23 10.42
N GLN A 178 -3.75 -5.33 11.05
CA GLN A 178 -3.89 -6.63 10.39
C GLN A 178 -5.22 -6.78 9.64
N ILE A 179 -6.18 -5.86 9.83
CA ILE A 179 -7.50 -6.01 9.18
C ILE A 179 -7.38 -6.06 7.66
N SER A 180 -6.48 -5.26 7.08
CA SER A 180 -6.23 -5.22 5.65
C SER A 180 -5.62 -6.53 5.15
N SER A 181 -4.54 -7.01 5.78
CA SER A 181 -3.88 -8.26 5.36
C SER A 181 -4.81 -9.46 5.47
N ARG A 182 -5.57 -9.57 6.57
CA ARG A 182 -6.50 -10.68 6.78
C ARG A 182 -7.71 -10.63 5.84
N ALA A 183 -8.27 -9.45 5.57
CA ALA A 183 -9.33 -9.32 4.58
C ALA A 183 -8.87 -9.73 3.18
N ILE A 184 -7.67 -9.28 2.77
CA ILE A 184 -7.08 -9.67 1.49
C ILE A 184 -6.78 -11.16 1.43
N TYR A 185 -6.26 -11.75 2.51
CA TYR A 185 -6.09 -13.19 2.60
C TYR A 185 -7.41 -13.93 2.30
N HIS A 186 -8.52 -13.54 2.94
CA HIS A 186 -9.82 -14.17 2.71
C HIS A 186 -10.33 -14.01 1.27
N VAL A 187 -10.26 -12.80 0.72
CA VAL A 187 -10.72 -12.52 -0.66
C VAL A 187 -9.88 -13.28 -1.68
N CYS A 188 -8.55 -13.25 -1.55
CA CYS A 188 -7.65 -13.90 -2.49
C CYS A 188 -7.68 -15.43 -2.37
N ARG A 189 -7.75 -15.99 -1.15
CA ARG A 189 -7.91 -17.43 -0.95
C ARG A 189 -9.20 -17.95 -1.56
N HIS A 190 -10.33 -17.25 -1.34
CA HIS A 190 -11.58 -17.58 -2.00
C HIS A 190 -11.44 -17.53 -3.53
N SER A 191 -10.84 -16.46 -4.06
CA SER A 191 -10.64 -16.28 -5.49
C SER A 191 -9.78 -17.37 -6.14
N ILE A 192 -8.73 -17.87 -5.46
CA ILE A 192 -7.94 -19.01 -5.93
C ILE A 192 -8.78 -20.29 -6.06
N HIS A 193 -9.66 -20.55 -5.10
CA HIS A 193 -10.46 -21.78 -5.11
C HIS A 193 -11.63 -21.73 -6.11
N PHE A 194 -12.24 -20.55 -6.31
CA PHE A 194 -13.53 -20.45 -6.99
C PHE A 194 -13.52 -19.64 -8.28
N SER A 195 -12.48 -18.85 -8.58
CA SER A 195 -12.44 -18.10 -9.83
C SER A 195 -11.89 -18.95 -10.97
N SER A 196 -12.60 -18.98 -12.09
CA SER A 196 -12.12 -19.55 -13.36
C SER A 196 -11.39 -18.52 -14.25
N ARG A 197 -11.13 -17.31 -13.74
CA ARG A 197 -10.53 -16.21 -14.51
C ARG A 197 -9.02 -16.16 -14.25
N PRO A 198 -8.16 -16.42 -15.26
CA PRO A 198 -6.70 -16.50 -15.04
C PRO A 198 -6.09 -15.24 -14.41
N SER A 199 -6.56 -14.04 -14.80
CA SER A 199 -6.06 -12.77 -14.25
C SER A 199 -6.40 -12.60 -12.76
N VAL A 200 -7.58 -13.07 -12.33
CA VAL A 200 -8.02 -13.04 -10.93
C VAL A 200 -7.18 -14.00 -10.10
N VAL A 201 -6.99 -15.24 -10.57
CA VAL A 201 -6.18 -16.25 -9.88
C VAL A 201 -4.73 -15.79 -9.76
N MET A 202 -4.15 -15.25 -10.84
CA MET A 202 -2.77 -14.75 -10.83
C MET A 202 -2.57 -13.59 -9.85
N LEU A 203 -3.48 -12.60 -9.84
CA LEU A 203 -3.38 -11.49 -8.88
C LEU A 203 -3.61 -11.96 -7.45
N SER A 204 -4.54 -12.88 -7.22
CA SER A 204 -4.78 -13.46 -5.91
C SER A 204 -3.54 -14.19 -5.39
N TYR A 205 -2.86 -14.96 -6.25
CA TYR A 205 -1.60 -15.60 -5.92
C TYR A 205 -0.53 -14.57 -5.52
N ILE A 206 -0.35 -13.50 -6.31
CA ILE A 206 0.63 -12.43 -6.00
C ILE A 206 0.35 -11.83 -4.61
N PHE A 207 -0.91 -11.47 -4.31
CA PHE A 207 -1.26 -10.92 -3.00
C PHE A 207 -0.99 -11.92 -1.85
N LEU A 208 -1.34 -13.19 -2.02
CA LEU A 208 -1.06 -14.21 -0.99
C LEU A 208 0.44 -14.42 -0.78
N THR A 209 1.25 -14.48 -1.85
CA THR A 209 2.70 -14.60 -1.73
C THR A 209 3.32 -13.37 -1.05
N GLN A 210 2.79 -12.17 -1.29
CA GLN A 210 3.23 -10.96 -0.57
C GLN A 210 2.90 -11.03 0.92
N LEU A 211 1.73 -11.54 1.28
CA LEU A 211 1.33 -11.73 2.68
C LEU A 211 2.19 -12.79 3.36
N GLU A 212 2.45 -13.92 2.69
CA GLU A 212 3.32 -14.98 3.19
C GLU A 212 4.76 -14.47 3.39
N LEU A 213 5.29 -13.71 2.43
CA LEU A 213 6.60 -13.08 2.55
C LEU A 213 6.66 -12.15 3.78
N MET A 214 5.60 -11.36 4.02
CA MET A 214 5.53 -10.49 5.20
C MET A 214 5.52 -11.29 6.50
N ASP A 215 4.80 -12.41 6.55
CA ASP A 215 4.80 -13.32 7.71
C ASP A 215 6.20 -13.92 7.94
N ILE A 216 6.91 -14.34 6.89
CA ILE A 216 8.30 -14.83 6.98
C ILE A 216 9.21 -13.73 7.53
N ILE A 217 9.09 -12.49 7.04
CA ILE A 217 9.86 -11.34 7.55
C ILE A 217 9.55 -11.12 9.04
N ASN A 218 8.27 -11.15 9.44
CA ASN A 218 7.87 -10.99 10.85
C ASN A 218 8.44 -12.10 11.74
N ILE A 219 8.52 -13.34 11.25
CA ILE A 219 9.17 -14.44 11.98
C ILE A 219 10.66 -14.19 12.14
N VAL A 220 11.36 -13.85 11.04
CA VAL A 220 12.81 -13.60 11.04
C VAL A 220 13.16 -12.44 11.98
N GLU A 221 12.47 -11.30 11.87
CA GLU A 221 12.70 -10.15 12.74
C GLU A 221 12.28 -10.44 14.19
N GLY A 222 11.19 -11.18 14.40
CA GLY A 222 10.78 -11.61 15.74
C GLY A 222 11.85 -12.46 16.45
N ILE A 223 12.46 -13.40 15.74
CA ILE A 223 13.58 -14.20 16.25
C ILE A 223 14.80 -13.32 16.49
N ARG A 224 15.13 -12.42 15.55
CA ARG A 224 16.27 -11.48 15.66
C ARG A 224 16.17 -10.61 16.92
N TYR A 225 14.97 -10.13 17.25
CA TYR A 225 14.71 -9.33 18.45
C TYR A 225 14.36 -10.17 19.68
N LYS A 226 14.48 -11.50 19.61
CA LYS A 226 14.24 -12.44 20.72
C LYS A 226 12.83 -12.35 21.31
N LEU A 227 11.82 -12.08 20.47
CA LEU A 227 10.43 -12.08 20.91
C LEU A 227 9.96 -13.53 21.22
N PRO A 228 9.11 -13.73 22.24
CA PRO A 228 8.50 -15.02 22.49
C PRO A 228 7.68 -15.50 21.28
N ALA A 229 7.68 -16.80 21.01
CA ALA A 229 6.97 -17.39 19.87
C ALA A 229 5.47 -17.02 19.83
N ASN A 230 4.82 -16.91 20.99
CA ASN A 230 3.42 -16.50 21.07
C ASN A 230 3.19 -15.03 20.65
N GLU A 231 4.15 -14.13 20.89
CA GLU A 231 4.07 -12.74 20.43
C GLU A 231 4.31 -12.63 18.93
N ILE A 232 5.27 -13.40 18.39
CA ILE A 232 5.50 -13.51 16.95
C ILE A 232 4.22 -14.01 16.26
N LYS A 233 3.60 -15.08 16.80
CA LYS A 233 2.38 -15.67 16.24
C LYS A 233 1.25 -14.64 16.10
N LYS A 234 1.09 -13.73 17.07
CA LYS A 234 0.06 -12.68 17.01
C LYS A 234 0.20 -11.73 15.83
N LEU A 235 1.40 -11.58 15.27
CA LEU A 235 1.69 -10.70 14.13
C LEU A 235 1.34 -11.34 12.77
N LEU A 236 1.21 -12.66 12.72
CA LEU A 236 1.10 -13.41 11.48
C LEU A 236 -0.34 -13.41 10.94
N THR A 237 -0.45 -13.36 9.61
CA THR A 237 -1.72 -13.44 8.89
C THR A 237 -2.16 -14.89 8.71
N PHE A 238 -1.22 -15.81 8.52
CA PHE A 238 -1.47 -17.23 8.24
C PHE A 238 -1.54 -18.12 9.49
N ALA A 239 -1.24 -17.62 10.68
CA ALA A 239 -1.08 -18.43 11.89
C ALA A 239 -2.36 -19.09 12.45
N ASP A 240 -3.54 -18.66 11.97
CA ASP A 240 -4.85 -19.11 12.44
C ASP A 240 -5.59 -20.01 11.42
N PHE A 241 -4.93 -20.38 10.31
CA PHE A 241 -5.50 -21.16 9.20
C PHE A 241 -4.70 -22.42 8.93
#